data_AF-A0A4S9KMP3-F1
#
_entry.id   AF-A0A4S9KMP3-F1
#
_cell.length_a   1.000
_cell.length_b   1.000
_cell.length_c   1.000
_cell.angle_alpha   90.00
_cell.angle_beta   90.00
_cell.angle_gamma   90.00
#
_symmetry.space_group_name_H-M   'P 1'
#
loop_
_entity.id
_entity.type
_entity.pdbx_description
1 polymer ?
#
loop_
_entity_poly.entity_id
_entity_poly.type
_entity_poly.pdbx_seq_one_letter_code
_entity_poly.pdbx_strand_id
1 'polypeptide(L)'
;MAAATQDPIITERLILRKLQPSDADAVFNMMLTPATMQYTTRAPLTELHQASTYLSERSGPSMFGVCLKPTSSTPETLIGLLGSVTFPEIGYRFSPSHAGKGYATEALLAFTPALFKMMPEEHKFAIARVDVENK
;
A
#
# COMPACT_ATOMS: atom_id res chain seq x y z
N MET A 1 -13.14 -12.00 18.84
CA MET A 1 -12.16 -12.35 17.79
C MET A 1 -10.98 -11.41 17.92
N ALA A 2 -9.85 -11.87 18.44
CA ALA A 2 -8.65 -11.03 18.56
C ALA A 2 -8.11 -10.77 17.15
N ALA A 3 -8.13 -9.51 16.72
CA ALA A 3 -7.45 -9.11 15.50
C ALA A 3 -5.96 -9.39 15.70
N ALA A 4 -5.38 -10.28 14.90
CA ALA A 4 -3.93 -10.44 14.85
C ALA A 4 -3.35 -9.05 14.52
N THR A 5 -2.71 -8.43 15.50
CA THR A 5 -2.05 -7.14 15.35
C THR A 5 -0.77 -7.37 14.58
N GLN A 6 -0.79 -6.96 13.32
CA GLN A 6 0.41 -6.83 12.52
C GLN A 6 1.22 -5.64 13.03
N ASP A 7 2.40 -5.91 13.57
CA ASP A 7 3.28 -4.84 14.05
C ASP A 7 3.70 -3.93 12.89
N PRO A 8 3.73 -2.61 13.10
CA PRO A 8 4.16 -1.67 12.07
C PRO A 8 5.65 -1.86 11.74
N ILE A 9 6.00 -1.79 10.46
CA ILE A 9 7.39 -1.83 10.00
C ILE A 9 7.88 -0.39 9.87
N ILE A 10 8.90 -0.04 10.65
CA ILE A 10 9.47 1.30 10.68
C ILE A 10 10.76 1.32 9.87
N THR A 11 10.87 2.30 8.98
CA THR A 11 12.06 2.52 8.14
C THR A 11 12.69 3.86 8.51
N GLU A 12 13.59 4.40 7.68
CA GLU A 12 14.15 5.72 7.90
C GLU A 12 13.06 6.79 7.80
N ARG A 13 12.27 6.77 6.71
CA ARG A 13 11.31 7.83 6.37
C ARG A 13 9.85 7.39 6.48
N LEU A 14 9.59 6.08 6.48
CA LEU A 14 8.25 5.50 6.34
C LEU A 14 7.82 4.69 7.57
N ILE A 15 6.50 4.63 7.74
CA ILE A 15 5.77 3.74 8.64
C ILE A 15 4.86 2.88 7.77
N LEU A 16 5.09 1.57 7.74
CA LEU A 16 4.20 0.61 7.09
C LEU A 16 3.29 0.06 8.17
N ARG A 17 2.01 0.39 8.12
CA ARG A 17 1.03 -0.01 9.14
C ARG A 17 -0.25 -0.56 8.52
N LYS A 18 -1.10 -1.15 9.35
CA LYS A 18 -2.45 -1.55 8.95
C LYS A 18 -3.23 -0.34 8.40
N LEU A 19 -4.05 -0.60 7.39
CA LEU A 19 -5.00 0.36 6.85
C LEU A 19 -6.07 0.74 7.88
N GLN A 20 -6.41 2.01 7.93
CA GLN A 20 -7.36 2.59 8.86
C GLN A 20 -8.48 3.32 8.11
N PRO A 21 -9.70 3.43 8.67
CA PRO A 21 -10.78 4.18 8.03
C PRO A 21 -10.42 5.66 7.76
N SER A 22 -9.56 6.25 8.58
CA SER A 22 -9.03 7.61 8.40
C SER A 22 -8.14 7.78 7.18
N ASP A 23 -7.72 6.70 6.53
CA ASP A 23 -6.93 6.76 5.29
C ASP A 23 -7.79 7.06 4.06
N ALA A 24 -9.13 7.12 4.18
CA ALA A 24 -10.06 7.22 3.07
C ALA A 24 -9.78 8.44 2.16
N ASP A 25 -9.50 9.61 2.75
CA ASP A 25 -9.17 10.81 1.97
C ASP A 25 -7.88 10.66 1.17
N ALA A 26 -6.84 10.08 1.77
CA ALA A 26 -5.56 9.85 1.09
C ALA A 26 -5.68 8.81 -0.03
N VAL A 27 -6.43 7.73 0.22
CA VAL A 27 -6.73 6.71 -0.79
C VAL A 27 -7.56 7.29 -1.92
N PHE A 28 -8.58 8.08 -1.61
CA PHE A 28 -9.40 8.76 -2.61
C PHE A 28 -8.53 9.67 -3.48
N ASN A 29 -7.73 10.56 -2.88
CA ASN A 29 -6.81 11.46 -3.59
C ASN A 29 -5.84 10.72 -4.52
N MET A 30 -5.31 9.58 -4.06
CA MET A 30 -4.42 8.76 -4.86
C MET A 30 -5.14 8.08 -6.03
N MET A 31 -6.35 7.54 -5.80
CA MET A 31 -7.08 6.70 -6.75
C MET A 31 -8.09 7.46 -7.63
N LEU A 32 -8.37 8.73 -7.35
CA LEU A 32 -9.12 9.60 -8.26
C LEU A 32 -8.28 10.07 -9.45
N THR A 33 -6.95 10.01 -9.32
CA THR A 33 -6.01 10.43 -10.36
C THR A 33 -5.92 9.37 -11.47
N PRO A 34 -6.31 9.68 -12.72
CA PRO A 34 -6.30 8.68 -13.81
C PRO A 34 -4.92 8.08 -14.08
N ALA A 35 -3.85 8.89 -13.99
CA ALA A 35 -2.48 8.42 -14.19
C ALA A 35 -2.09 7.31 -13.18
N THR A 36 -2.54 7.38 -11.92
CA THR A 36 -2.29 6.34 -10.91
C THR A 36 -3.02 5.03 -11.23
N MET A 37 -4.15 5.12 -11.92
CA MET A 37 -5.07 4.00 -12.15
C MET A 37 -4.95 3.41 -13.55
N GLN A 38 -4.22 4.07 -14.45
CA GLN A 38 -4.04 3.71 -15.86
C GLN A 38 -3.68 2.24 -16.07
N TYR A 39 -2.76 1.71 -15.26
CA TYR A 39 -2.28 0.33 -15.37
C TYR A 39 -2.90 -0.60 -14.32
N THR A 40 -4.13 -0.31 -13.91
CA THR A 40 -4.85 -1.09 -12.89
C THR A 40 -6.17 -1.61 -13.44
N THR A 41 -6.70 -2.68 -12.84
CA THR A 41 -7.96 -3.30 -13.28
C THR A 41 -9.22 -2.54 -12.85
N ARG A 42 -9.09 -1.43 -12.11
CA ARG A 42 -10.21 -0.63 -11.63
C ARG A 42 -10.18 0.75 -12.28
N ALA A 43 -11.35 1.30 -12.56
CA ALA A 43 -11.48 2.70 -12.94
C ALA A 43 -11.06 3.62 -11.79
N PRO A 44 -10.65 4.87 -12.08
CA PRO A 44 -10.46 5.89 -11.06
C PRO A 44 -11.71 6.05 -10.18
N LEU A 45 -11.49 6.37 -8.91
CA LEU A 45 -12.58 6.67 -8.00
C LEU A 45 -13.21 8.02 -8.36
N THR A 46 -14.53 8.11 -8.20
CA THR A 46 -15.32 9.31 -8.46
C THR A 46 -15.87 9.93 -7.18
N GLU A 47 -16.07 9.12 -6.13
CA GLU A 47 -16.69 9.54 -4.88
C GLU A 47 -15.95 8.99 -3.67
N LEU A 48 -15.84 9.79 -2.60
CA LEU A 48 -15.07 9.46 -1.39
C LEU A 48 -15.50 8.14 -0.74
N HIS A 49 -16.80 7.82 -0.74
CA HIS A 49 -17.30 6.60 -0.12
C HIS A 49 -16.73 5.33 -0.77
N GLN A 50 -16.32 5.39 -2.05
CA GLN A 50 -15.69 4.27 -2.74
C GLN A 50 -14.30 3.95 -2.16
N ALA A 51 -13.60 4.96 -1.62
CA ALA A 51 -12.34 4.75 -0.92
C ALA A 51 -12.54 4.02 0.41
N SER A 52 -13.60 4.35 1.15
CA SER A 52 -13.97 3.62 2.37
C SER A 52 -14.31 2.15 2.08
N THR A 53 -15.07 1.89 1.00
CA THR A 53 -15.34 0.52 0.52
C THR A 53 -14.06 -0.19 0.11
N TYR A 54 -13.16 0.48 -0.61
CA TYR A 54 -11.87 -0.10 -0.98
C TYR A 54 -11.04 -0.49 0.25
N LEU A 55 -10.98 0.38 1.26
CA LEU A 55 -10.25 0.12 2.50
C LEU A 55 -10.82 -1.09 3.25
N SER A 56 -12.14 -1.22 3.33
CA SER A 56 -12.77 -2.37 4.00
C SER A 56 -12.45 -3.68 3.26
N GLU A 57 -12.59 -3.71 1.93
CA GLU A 57 -12.27 -4.85 1.08
C GLU A 57 -10.79 -5.27 1.16
N ARG A 58 -9.88 -4.32 1.37
CA ARG A 58 -8.43 -4.52 1.30
C ARG A 58 -7.75 -4.54 2.67
N SER A 59 -8.48 -4.57 3.77
CA SER A 59 -7.93 -4.51 5.15
C SER A 59 -7.36 -5.83 5.69
N GLY A 60 -6.87 -6.70 4.80
CA GLY A 60 -6.32 -8.03 5.15
C GLY A 60 -5.00 -7.98 5.93
N PRO A 61 -4.58 -9.11 6.53
CA PRO A 61 -3.38 -9.19 7.37
C PRO A 61 -2.06 -9.07 6.59
N SER A 62 -2.11 -8.97 5.27
CA SER A 62 -0.94 -8.82 4.40
C SER A 62 -0.99 -7.51 3.61
N MET A 63 -1.86 -6.58 4.02
CA MET A 63 -2.10 -5.29 3.37
C MET A 63 -1.71 -4.14 4.30
N PHE A 64 -0.87 -3.24 3.78
CA PHE A 64 -0.30 -2.13 4.51
C PHE A 64 -0.58 -0.80 3.81
N GLY A 65 -0.84 0.23 4.62
CA GLY A 65 -0.64 1.61 4.25
C GLY A 65 0.82 2.01 4.41
N VAL A 66 1.38 2.67 3.41
CA VAL A 66 2.72 3.24 3.44
C VAL A 66 2.59 4.71 3.79
N CYS A 67 3.05 5.07 4.98
CA CYS A 67 2.88 6.43 5.50
C CYS A 67 4.23 7.12 5.64
N LEU A 68 4.33 8.39 5.25
CA LEU A 68 5.45 9.24 5.64
C LEU A 68 5.38 9.52 7.13
N LYS A 69 6.52 9.42 7.80
CA LYS A 69 6.64 9.82 9.19
C LYS A 69 6.22 11.29 9.36
N PRO A 70 5.56 11.62 10.48
CA PRO A 70 5.26 13.01 10.80
C PRO A 70 6.56 13.82 10.97
N THR A 71 6.48 15.11 10.67
CA THR A 71 7.51 16.09 10.99
C THR A 71 6.94 17.11 11.98
N SER A 72 7.75 18.07 12.44
CA SER A 72 7.23 19.19 13.24
C SER A 72 6.17 20.02 12.51
N SER A 73 6.14 19.96 11.18
CA SER A 73 5.26 20.75 10.31
C SER A 73 4.15 19.96 9.61
N THR A 74 4.23 18.63 9.59
CA THR A 74 3.32 17.78 8.82
C THR A 74 2.89 16.55 9.60
N PRO A 75 1.60 16.17 9.59
CA PRO A 75 1.16 14.92 10.21
C PRO A 75 1.67 13.70 9.43
N GLU A 76 1.49 12.51 10.01
CA GLU A 76 1.63 11.27 9.27
C GLU A 76 0.72 11.32 8.05
N THR A 77 1.26 10.96 6.89
CA THR A 77 0.52 11.06 5.62
C THR A 77 0.64 9.74 4.87
N LEU A 78 -0.49 9.12 4.53
CA LEU A 78 -0.49 7.93 3.67
C LEU A 78 -0.12 8.34 2.23
N ILE A 79 0.95 7.74 1.72
CA ILE A 79 1.49 8.02 0.39
C ILE A 79 1.43 6.82 -0.55
N GLY A 80 1.06 5.65 -0.04
CA GLY A 80 0.94 4.45 -0.83
C GLY A 80 0.28 3.30 -0.10
N LEU A 81 0.09 2.23 -0.85
CA LEU A 81 -0.46 0.95 -0.42
C LEU A 81 0.49 -0.13 -0.90
N LEU A 82 0.73 -1.15 -0.09
CA LEU A 82 1.47 -2.33 -0.51
C LEU A 82 0.90 -3.57 0.18
N GLY A 83 1.04 -4.74 -0.46
CA GLY A 83 0.63 -5.98 0.17
C GLY A 83 0.36 -7.12 -0.79
N SER A 84 -0.26 -8.16 -0.25
CA SER A 84 -0.71 -9.34 -0.97
C SER A 84 -2.17 -9.62 -0.60
N VAL A 85 -3.01 -9.82 -1.62
CA VAL A 85 -4.38 -10.35 -1.44
C VAL A 85 -4.34 -11.87 -1.50
N THR A 86 -3.57 -12.43 -2.43
CA THR A 86 -3.41 -13.87 -2.64
C THR A 86 -1.95 -14.16 -2.97
N PHE A 87 -1.27 -14.87 -2.09
CA PHE A 87 0.12 -15.28 -2.33
C PHE A 87 0.22 -16.20 -3.57
N PRO A 88 1.35 -16.16 -4.31
CA PRO A 88 2.55 -15.34 -4.06
C PRO A 88 2.49 -13.94 -4.70
N GLU A 89 1.34 -13.49 -5.18
CA GLU A 89 1.22 -12.19 -5.87
C GLU A 89 1.24 -11.03 -4.87
N ILE A 90 2.10 -10.04 -5.14
CA ILE A 90 2.15 -8.78 -4.43
C ILE A 90 1.77 -7.62 -5.35
N GLY A 91 1.19 -6.59 -4.75
CA GLY A 91 0.90 -5.33 -5.42
C GLY A 91 1.33 -4.15 -4.56
N TYR A 92 1.62 -3.06 -5.23
CA TYR A 92 1.85 -1.77 -4.59
C TYR A 92 1.32 -0.64 -5.46
N ARG A 93 1.01 0.48 -4.82
CA ARG A 93 0.55 1.71 -5.47
C ARG A 93 1.03 2.89 -4.65
N PHE A 94 1.50 3.94 -5.31
CA PHE A 94 1.95 5.16 -4.66
C PHE A 94 1.28 6.38 -5.29
N SER A 95 1.10 7.41 -4.47
CA SER A 95 0.60 8.70 -4.92
C SER A 95 1.63 9.37 -5.85
N PRO A 96 1.23 9.86 -7.04
CA PRO A 96 2.15 10.50 -7.98
C PRO A 96 2.89 11.71 -7.40
N SER A 97 2.27 12.43 -6.45
CA SER A 97 2.90 13.58 -5.77
C SER A 97 4.14 13.20 -4.93
N HIS A 98 4.35 11.89 -4.71
CA HIS A 98 5.45 11.32 -3.94
C HIS A 98 6.37 10.45 -4.81
N ALA A 99 6.19 10.43 -6.14
CA ALA A 99 7.05 9.70 -7.08
C ALA A 99 8.48 10.28 -7.13
N GLY A 100 9.43 9.48 -7.63
CA GLY A 100 10.82 9.90 -7.86
C GLY A 100 11.69 10.08 -6.59
N LYS A 101 11.15 9.79 -5.40
CA LYS A 101 11.84 9.98 -4.10
C LYS A 101 12.37 8.69 -3.46
N GLY A 102 12.21 7.55 -4.16
CA GLY A 102 12.65 6.22 -3.69
C GLY A 102 11.76 5.58 -2.61
N TYR A 103 10.59 6.15 -2.29
CA TYR A 103 9.71 5.59 -1.24
C TYR A 103 9.18 4.19 -1.56
N ALA A 104 8.86 3.91 -2.82
CA ALA A 104 8.43 2.58 -3.23
C ALA A 104 9.52 1.53 -2.97
N THR A 105 10.77 1.84 -3.34
CA THR A 105 11.93 0.98 -3.11
C THR A 105 12.16 0.75 -1.62
N GLU A 106 12.19 1.81 -0.81
CA GLU A 106 12.36 1.71 0.65
C GLU A 106 11.27 0.84 1.29
N ALA A 107 10.00 1.08 0.92
CA ALA A 107 8.87 0.34 1.46
C ALA A 107 8.93 -1.15 1.08
N LEU A 108 9.21 -1.48 -0.18
CA LEU A 108 9.30 -2.87 -0.65
C LEU A 108 10.48 -3.63 -0.01
N LEU A 109 11.64 -2.98 0.14
CA LEU A 109 12.79 -3.57 0.83
C LEU A 109 12.47 -3.90 2.29
N ALA A 110 11.81 -2.97 3.00
CA ALA A 110 11.40 -3.18 4.38
C ALA A 110 10.28 -4.22 4.53
N PHE A 111 9.37 -4.29 3.55
CA PHE A 111 8.24 -5.21 3.55
C PHE A 111 8.65 -6.66 3.25
N THR A 112 9.67 -6.87 2.40
CA THR A 112 10.03 -8.19 1.87
C THR A 112 10.29 -9.25 2.97
N PRO A 113 11.06 -8.99 4.04
CA PRO A 113 11.24 -9.96 5.12
C PRO A 113 9.93 -10.32 5.85
N ALA A 114 9.03 -9.35 6.01
CA ALA A 114 7.72 -9.58 6.62
C ALA A 114 6.82 -10.39 5.68
N LEU A 115 6.84 -10.08 4.38
CA LEU A 115 6.13 -10.82 3.35
C LEU A 115 6.48 -12.31 3.40
N PHE A 116 7.76 -12.67 3.33
CA PHE A 116 8.19 -14.06 3.34
C PHE A 116 7.83 -14.80 4.63
N LYS A 117 7.71 -14.11 5.77
CA LYS A 117 7.21 -14.69 7.02
C LYS A 117 5.70 -14.94 7.02
N MET A 118 4.94 -14.18 6.22
CA MET A 118 3.48 -14.32 6.10
C MET A 118 3.09 -15.34 5.03
N MET A 119 3.95 -15.57 4.03
CA MET A 119 3.68 -16.54 2.98
C MET A 119 3.74 -17.98 3.50
N PRO A 120 2.93 -18.90 2.94
CA PRO A 120 3.12 -20.34 3.15
C PRO A 120 4.54 -20.78 2.76
N GLU A 121 5.13 -21.71 3.50
CA GLU A 121 6.53 -22.16 3.32
C GLU A 121 6.83 -22.72 1.92
N GLU A 122 5.80 -23.22 1.22
CA GLU A 122 5.92 -23.69 -0.17
C GLU A 122 6.22 -22.57 -1.17
N HIS A 123 5.87 -21.32 -0.86
CA HIS A 123 6.13 -20.16 -1.71
C HIS A 123 7.56 -19.65 -1.49
N LYS A 124 8.45 -19.98 -2.42
CA LYS A 124 9.86 -19.57 -2.38
C LYS A 124 10.16 -18.22 -3.05
N PHE A 125 9.17 -17.60 -3.67
CA PHE A 125 9.28 -16.33 -4.37
C PHE A 125 7.97 -15.55 -4.29
N ALA A 126 8.04 -14.25 -4.56
CA ALA A 126 6.89 -13.36 -4.73
C ALA A 126 6.82 -12.86 -6.18
N ILE A 127 5.61 -12.64 -6.69
CA ILE A 127 5.38 -12.15 -8.07
C ILE A 127 4.74 -10.76 -7.98
N ALA A 128 5.30 -9.79 -8.70
CA ALA A 128 4.63 -8.53 -9.00
C ALA A 128 4.34 -8.47 -10.51
N ARG A 129 3.06 -8.39 -10.90
CA ARG A 129 2.67 -8.23 -12.30
C ARG A 129 2.53 -6.76 -12.62
N VAL A 130 3.25 -6.32 -13.64
CA VAL A 130 3.30 -4.92 -14.07
C VAL A 130 3.08 -4.88 -15.57
N ASP A 131 2.30 -3.91 -16.05
CA ASP A 131 2.15 -3.67 -17.47
C ASP A 131 3.48 -3.25 -18.10
N VAL A 132 3.79 -3.74 -19.30
CA VAL A 132 5.06 -3.46 -20.00
C VAL A 132 5.26 -1.98 -20.30
N GLU A 133 4.17 -1.19 -20.35
CA GLU A 133 4.21 0.25 -20.57
C GLU A 133 4.34 1.08 -19.28
N ASN A 134 4.23 0.45 -18.11
CA ASN A 134 4.37 1.10 -16.81
C ASN A 134 5.86 1.24 -16.44
N LYS A 135 6.49 2.30 -16.94
CA LYS A 135 7.93 2.61 -16.80
C LYS A 135 8.25 3.49 -15.61
#